data_AF-M3XRT4-F1
#
_entry.id   AF-M3XRT4-F1
#
_cell.length_a   1.000
_cell.length_b   1.000
_cell.length_c   1.000
_cell.angle_alpha   90.00
_cell.angle_beta   90.00
_cell.angle_gamma   90.00
#
_symmetry.space_group_name_H-M   'P 1'
#
loop_
_entity.id
_entity.type
_entity.pdbx_description
1 polymer ?
#
loop_
_entity_poly.entity_id
_entity_poly.type
_entity_poly.pdbx_seq_one_letter_code
_entity_poly.pdbx_strand_id
1 'polypeptide(L)'
;MNQKASFLSFSKFLKKAQAAERKLEPEVMKLKSTIPRPGLRGEVGPEPHTGAPGAAARRSHAHMGGAAGVGLPVAETSRALRKNSAADPAGQLSESRVLQVEKMADPWQECMDYAVTLARQAGEVVREAIKGEMNVMIKSSPADLVTATDQKIEKMLISSIKEKYPSHSFIGEESVAAGEKSVLTDSPTWIIDPIDGTTNFVHRFPFVAVSIGFTVNKKMEFGVVYSCLEDKMYTGRKGKGAFCNGQKLQVSQQEDITKSLLVTEFGSSRTPETVRIVLSNLEKLLCIPIHGCII
;
A
#
# COMPACT_ATOMS: atom_id res chain seq x y z
N MET A 1 -21.66 -10.80 -0.44
CA MET A 1 -21.81 -9.76 0.60
C MET A 1 -20.80 -9.88 1.78
N ASN A 2 -19.99 -10.95 1.87
CA ASN A 2 -19.08 -11.23 3.00
C ASN A 2 -17.60 -10.85 2.76
N GLN A 3 -17.27 -9.62 2.34
CA GLN A 3 -15.86 -9.17 2.23
C GLN A 3 -15.55 -7.90 3.05
N LYS A 4 -16.55 -7.34 3.75
CA LYS A 4 -16.47 -5.97 4.29
C LYS A 4 -15.78 -5.88 5.67
N ALA A 5 -15.90 -6.89 6.51
CA ALA A 5 -15.33 -6.87 7.87
C ALA A 5 -13.80 -7.04 7.90
N SER A 6 -13.23 -7.85 7.01
CA SER A 6 -11.76 -8.03 6.92
C SER A 6 -11.03 -6.77 6.45
N PHE A 7 -11.73 -5.83 5.80
CA PHE A 7 -11.17 -4.56 5.34
C PHE A 7 -10.90 -3.57 6.50
N LEU A 8 -11.65 -3.72 7.60
CA LEU A 8 -11.58 -2.84 8.77
C LEU A 8 -10.30 -3.08 9.57
N SER A 9 -9.89 -4.34 9.67
CA SER A 9 -8.61 -4.74 10.25
C SER A 9 -7.42 -4.19 9.43
N PHE A 10 -7.46 -4.37 8.11
CA PHE A 10 -6.47 -3.80 7.20
C PHE A 10 -6.38 -2.27 7.30
N SER A 11 -7.50 -1.57 7.53
CA SER A 11 -7.51 -0.12 7.71
C SER A 11 -6.88 0.32 9.05
N LYS A 12 -7.07 -0.41 10.16
CA LYS A 12 -6.40 -0.09 11.44
C LYS A 12 -4.90 -0.31 11.30
N PHE A 13 -4.49 -1.40 10.65
CA PHE A 13 -3.10 -1.70 10.35
C PHE A 13 -2.44 -0.65 9.43
N LEU A 14 -3.08 -0.29 8.31
CA LEU A 14 -2.62 0.79 7.42
C LEU A 14 -2.59 2.13 8.12
N LYS A 15 -3.56 2.46 8.97
CA LYS A 15 -3.53 3.69 9.77
C LYS A 15 -2.39 3.68 10.78
N LYS A 16 -2.08 2.54 11.41
CA LYS A 16 -0.90 2.39 12.30
C LYS A 16 0.42 2.53 11.52
N ALA A 17 0.54 1.88 10.35
CA ALA A 17 1.71 2.00 9.46
C ALA A 17 1.88 3.42 8.88
N GLN A 18 0.79 4.05 8.42
CA GLN A 18 0.78 5.44 7.92
C GLN A 18 0.95 6.47 9.05
N ALA A 19 0.50 6.19 10.28
CA ALA A 19 0.76 7.06 11.43
C ALA A 19 2.23 7.02 11.86
N ALA A 20 2.90 5.87 11.72
CA ALA A 20 4.36 5.78 11.87
C ALA A 20 5.09 6.58 10.79
N GLU A 21 4.57 6.63 9.55
CA GLU A 21 5.08 7.45 8.45
C GLU A 21 4.87 8.96 8.69
N ARG A 22 3.68 9.38 9.14
CA ARG A 22 3.34 10.81 9.37
C ARG A 22 4.06 11.46 10.57
N LYS A 23 4.50 10.68 11.56
CA LYS A 23 5.29 11.21 12.69
C LYS A 23 6.70 11.69 12.28
N LEU A 24 7.13 11.44 11.05
CA LEU A 24 8.44 11.83 10.50
C LEU A 24 8.40 13.09 9.62
N GLU A 25 7.22 13.62 9.29
CA GLU A 25 7.08 14.83 8.45
C GLU A 25 7.40 16.20 9.12
N PRO A 26 7.52 16.39 10.45
CA PRO A 26 7.78 17.73 11.00
C PRO A 26 9.17 18.31 10.64
N GLU A 27 10.14 17.48 10.26
CA GLU A 27 11.52 17.91 9.96
C GLU A 27 11.69 18.38 8.50
N VAL A 28 10.91 17.84 7.57
CA VAL A 28 11.03 18.18 6.13
C VAL A 28 10.41 19.56 5.81
N MET A 29 9.48 20.02 6.64
CA MET A 29 8.83 21.33 6.45
C MET A 29 9.67 22.52 6.94
N LYS A 30 10.67 22.28 7.82
CA LYS A 30 11.61 23.33 8.28
C LYS A 30 12.73 23.65 7.28
N LEU A 31 13.00 22.77 6.31
CA LEU A 31 14.06 22.96 5.32
C LEU A 31 13.60 23.69 4.04
N LYS A 32 12.30 23.94 3.86
CA LYS A 32 11.76 24.65 2.69
C LYS A 32 11.49 26.15 2.91
N SER A 33 11.72 26.69 4.11
CA SER A 33 11.51 28.11 4.41
C SER A 33 12.74 29.01 4.16
N THR A 34 13.85 28.49 3.64
CA THR A 34 15.11 29.23 3.49
C THR A 34 15.50 29.47 2.02
N ILE A 35 14.55 29.92 1.20
CA ILE A 35 14.84 30.43 -0.16
C ILE A 35 14.31 31.87 -0.24
N PRO A 36 15.16 32.90 -0.47
CA PRO A 36 14.72 34.27 -0.57
C PRO A 36 14.00 34.50 -1.91
N ARG A 37 12.83 35.15 -1.86
CA ARG A 37 12.09 35.58 -3.06
C ARG A 37 12.75 36.85 -3.66
N PRO A 38 12.91 36.95 -4.99
CA PRO A 38 13.37 38.20 -5.62
C PRO A 38 12.31 39.30 -5.49
N GLY A 39 12.78 40.53 -5.21
CA GLY A 39 11.97 41.70 -4.91
C GLY A 39 11.23 42.31 -6.11
N LEU A 40 10.08 42.90 -5.83
CA LEU A 40 9.29 43.74 -6.72
C LEU A 40 9.88 45.16 -6.79
N ARG A 41 10.23 45.61 -8.00
CA ARG A 41 10.19 47.01 -8.49
C ARG A 41 9.26 46.98 -9.69
N GLY A 42 8.43 47.94 -10.06
CA GLY A 42 8.21 49.35 -9.73
C GLY A 42 7.37 49.88 -10.91
N GLU A 43 6.42 50.76 -10.64
CA GLU A 43 5.41 51.28 -11.57
C GLU A 43 5.97 52.00 -12.81
N VAL A 44 5.28 51.91 -13.97
CA VAL A 44 5.00 53.05 -14.89
C VAL A 44 3.79 52.72 -15.80
N GLY A 45 2.81 53.63 -15.93
CA GLY A 45 1.83 53.68 -17.05
C GLY A 45 2.32 54.58 -18.20
N PRO A 46 1.50 55.05 -19.19
CA PRO A 46 0.05 54.89 -19.40
C PRO A 46 -0.42 54.53 -20.85
N GLU A 47 -1.66 54.02 -20.98
CA GLU A 47 -2.75 54.25 -21.99
C GLU A 47 -2.46 54.28 -23.55
N PRO A 48 -3.48 54.35 -24.44
CA PRO A 48 -4.44 53.29 -24.83
C PRO A 48 -4.54 53.13 -26.37
N HIS A 49 -5.03 52.02 -26.95
CA HIS A 49 -5.66 52.07 -28.29
C HIS A 49 -6.64 50.92 -28.57
N THR A 50 -7.69 51.33 -29.29
CA THR A 50 -8.97 50.74 -29.67
C THR A 50 -8.92 49.66 -30.75
N GLY A 51 -9.91 48.76 -30.77
CA GLY A 51 -10.40 48.14 -32.02
C GLY A 51 -10.71 46.64 -31.97
N ALA A 52 -11.99 46.28 -31.92
CA ALA A 52 -12.54 45.02 -32.43
C ALA A 52 -13.19 45.30 -33.82
N PRO A 53 -13.84 44.37 -34.56
CA PRO A 53 -14.14 42.96 -34.26
C PRO A 53 -14.08 41.98 -35.46
N GLY A 54 -14.37 40.69 -35.17
CA GLY A 54 -14.97 39.70 -36.09
C GLY A 54 -13.98 38.73 -36.75
N ALA A 55 -14.32 37.50 -37.15
CA ALA A 55 -15.45 36.60 -36.92
C ALA A 55 -15.05 35.24 -37.55
N ALA A 56 -15.59 34.11 -37.02
CA ALA A 56 -15.86 32.85 -37.73
C ALA A 56 -14.68 32.08 -38.39
N ALA A 57 -14.74 30.79 -38.74
CA ALA A 57 -15.43 29.60 -38.29
C ALA A 57 -14.84 28.44 -39.12
N ARG A 58 -14.62 27.28 -38.48
CA ARG A 58 -14.91 25.92 -38.98
C ARG A 58 -14.23 25.34 -40.24
N ARG A 59 -13.76 24.09 -40.02
CA ARG A 59 -13.87 22.86 -40.88
C ARG A 59 -12.98 22.83 -42.12
N SER A 60 -12.50 21.71 -42.65
CA SER A 60 -12.49 20.28 -42.30
C SER A 60 -11.76 19.52 -43.45
N HIS A 61 -11.36 18.28 -43.15
CA HIS A 61 -11.23 17.13 -44.06
C HIS A 61 -9.96 16.87 -44.89
N ALA A 62 -9.70 15.56 -44.93
CA ALA A 62 -8.61 14.80 -45.48
C ALA A 62 -8.99 14.12 -46.80
N HIS A 63 -7.98 13.72 -47.59
CA HIS A 63 -7.82 12.46 -48.37
C HIS A 63 -6.64 12.63 -49.36
N MET A 64 -5.60 11.78 -49.38
CA MET A 64 -5.44 10.38 -49.87
C MET A 64 -5.37 10.20 -51.39
N GLY A 65 -4.34 9.44 -51.83
CA GLY A 65 -4.18 8.76 -53.13
C GLY A 65 -3.14 9.39 -54.07
N GLY A 66 -2.20 8.69 -54.71
CA GLY A 66 -1.82 7.28 -54.78
C GLY A 66 -0.69 7.05 -55.82
N ALA A 67 -0.09 5.83 -55.78
CA ALA A 67 0.56 4.96 -56.80
C ALA A 67 1.10 5.53 -58.16
N ALA A 68 2.05 4.96 -58.92
CA ALA A 68 2.99 3.82 -58.90
C ALA A 68 3.83 3.85 -60.22
N GLY A 69 4.85 2.98 -60.37
CA GLY A 69 5.56 2.66 -61.64
C GLY A 69 7.06 2.39 -61.42
N VAL A 70 7.57 1.16 -61.20
CA VAL A 70 7.92 0.03 -62.11
C VAL A 70 9.03 0.30 -63.14
N GLY A 71 10.13 -0.46 -63.07
CA GLY A 71 11.12 -0.65 -64.15
C GLY A 71 12.45 -1.29 -63.70
N LEU A 72 12.67 -2.57 -64.03
CA LEU A 72 13.96 -3.31 -64.07
C LEU A 72 14.49 -3.31 -65.53
N PRO A 73 15.80 -3.49 -65.85
CA PRO A 73 16.44 -4.84 -65.88
C PRO A 73 17.99 -4.99 -65.69
N VAL A 74 18.39 -6.20 -65.23
CA VAL A 74 19.45 -7.15 -65.70
C VAL A 74 20.99 -6.89 -65.54
N ALA A 75 21.65 -7.93 -64.97
CA ALA A 75 23.03 -8.52 -65.05
C ALA A 75 24.24 -7.71 -65.61
N GLU A 76 25.52 -7.87 -65.21
CA GLU A 76 26.31 -9.10 -65.01
C GLU A 76 27.68 -8.80 -64.33
N THR A 77 28.41 -9.87 -63.99
CA THR A 77 29.69 -10.06 -63.26
C THR A 77 30.91 -9.13 -63.49
N SER A 78 31.74 -8.95 -62.44
CA SER A 78 33.22 -9.05 -62.48
C SER A 78 33.92 -8.90 -61.10
N ARG A 79 35.20 -9.27 -61.07
CA ARG A 79 36.00 -9.90 -60.01
C ARG A 79 36.92 -8.93 -59.24
N ALA A 80 37.07 -9.18 -57.94
CA ALA A 80 38.20 -8.96 -57.01
C ALA A 80 39.00 -7.64 -56.99
N LEU A 81 39.14 -7.08 -55.77
CA LEU A 81 40.42 -6.58 -55.24
C LEU A 81 40.38 -6.49 -53.70
N ARG A 82 41.29 -7.22 -53.05
CA ARG A 82 41.62 -7.14 -51.62
C ARG A 82 42.31 -5.82 -51.30
N LYS A 83 41.95 -5.17 -50.19
CA LYS A 83 42.89 -4.52 -49.26
C LYS A 83 42.40 -4.67 -47.83
N ASN A 84 43.27 -5.26 -47.00
CA ASN A 84 43.17 -5.24 -45.53
C ASN A 84 43.40 -3.82 -45.02
N SER A 85 42.67 -3.42 -43.98
CA SER A 85 43.13 -2.44 -42.99
C SER A 85 42.35 -2.62 -41.69
N ALA A 86 43.08 -3.07 -40.67
CA ALA A 86 42.97 -2.88 -39.22
C ALA A 86 41.60 -2.60 -38.55
N ALA A 87 41.35 -3.47 -37.56
CA ALA A 87 40.47 -3.41 -36.40
C ALA A 87 39.97 -2.05 -35.89
N ASP A 88 38.69 -2.05 -35.50
CA ASP A 88 38.12 -1.16 -34.49
C ASP A 88 37.08 -1.98 -33.66
N PRO A 89 37.36 -2.39 -32.41
CA PRO A 89 36.45 -3.22 -31.63
C PRO A 89 35.72 -2.35 -30.59
N ALA A 90 34.73 -1.57 -31.04
CA ALA A 90 33.87 -0.81 -30.14
C ALA A 90 32.44 -0.71 -30.70
N GLY A 91 31.77 -1.85 -30.86
CA GLY A 91 30.42 -1.86 -31.46
C GLY A 91 29.55 -3.08 -31.18
N GLN A 92 29.93 -3.93 -30.22
CA GLN A 92 29.10 -5.04 -29.74
C GLN A 92 28.98 -4.97 -28.22
N LEU A 93 28.36 -3.90 -27.73
CA LEU A 93 27.68 -3.94 -26.43
C LEU A 93 26.41 -4.78 -26.64
N SER A 94 26.60 -6.07 -26.42
CA SER A 94 25.64 -7.16 -26.59
C SER A 94 24.24 -6.81 -26.05
N GLU A 95 23.20 -7.12 -26.84
CA GLU A 95 21.79 -7.23 -26.40
C GLU A 95 21.65 -8.09 -25.12
N SER A 96 22.61 -8.97 -24.85
CA SER A 96 22.77 -9.73 -23.61
C SER A 96 22.84 -8.88 -22.34
N ARG A 97 23.34 -7.64 -22.40
CA ARG A 97 23.35 -6.71 -21.26
C ARG A 97 22.00 -6.01 -21.05
N VAL A 98 21.22 -5.86 -22.11
CA VAL A 98 19.87 -5.27 -22.04
C VAL A 98 18.87 -6.31 -21.49
N LEU A 99 19.06 -7.59 -21.83
CA LEU A 99 18.28 -8.71 -21.28
C LEU A 99 18.70 -9.13 -19.86
N GLN A 100 19.89 -8.76 -19.39
CA GLN A 100 20.32 -9.02 -18.00
C GLN A 100 19.67 -8.09 -16.97
N VAL A 101 18.96 -7.05 -17.40
CA VAL A 101 18.14 -6.22 -16.50
C VAL A 101 16.79 -6.90 -16.20
N GLU A 102 16.40 -7.92 -16.97
CA GLU A 102 15.18 -8.70 -16.76
C GLU A 102 15.40 -9.85 -15.76
N LYS A 103 14.66 -9.78 -14.64
CA LYS A 103 14.64 -10.69 -13.48
C LYS A 103 15.78 -10.52 -12.47
N MET A 104 15.85 -9.36 -11.82
CA MET A 104 16.19 -9.39 -10.40
C MET A 104 15.13 -10.26 -9.71
N ALA A 105 15.56 -11.40 -9.15
CA ALA A 105 14.71 -12.23 -8.30
C ALA A 105 14.09 -11.33 -7.24
N ASP A 106 12.78 -11.40 -7.08
CA ASP A 106 12.05 -10.49 -6.21
C ASP A 106 12.46 -10.76 -4.74
N PRO A 107 13.33 -9.92 -4.13
CA PRO A 107 14.13 -10.34 -2.98
C PRO A 107 13.28 -10.59 -1.73
N TRP A 108 12.07 -10.02 -1.70
CA TRP A 108 11.15 -10.15 -0.56
C TRP A 108 10.08 -11.23 -0.79
N GLN A 109 10.14 -12.01 -1.89
CA GLN A 109 9.12 -13.04 -2.19
C GLN A 109 9.15 -14.15 -1.16
N GLU A 110 10.35 -14.61 -0.81
CA GLU A 110 10.52 -15.60 0.24
C GLU A 110 10.00 -15.13 1.60
N CYS A 111 10.20 -13.84 1.94
CA CYS A 111 9.68 -13.25 3.17
C CYS A 111 8.14 -13.26 3.19
N MET A 112 7.51 -12.93 2.06
CA MET A 112 6.04 -12.93 1.93
C MET A 112 5.46 -14.34 2.01
N ASP A 113 6.06 -15.31 1.32
CA ASP A 113 5.60 -16.70 1.33
C ASP A 113 5.70 -17.29 2.75
N TYR A 114 6.77 -16.93 3.47
CA TYR A 114 6.92 -17.29 4.87
C TYR A 114 5.89 -16.60 5.77
N ALA A 115 5.60 -15.31 5.58
CA ALA A 115 4.53 -14.62 6.30
C ALA A 115 3.16 -15.28 6.11
N VAL A 116 2.82 -15.71 4.88
CA VAL A 116 1.57 -16.42 4.61
C VAL A 116 1.48 -17.73 5.40
N THR A 117 2.59 -18.46 5.48
CA THR A 117 2.69 -19.70 6.28
C THR A 117 2.47 -19.41 7.76
N LEU A 118 3.18 -18.41 8.31
CA LEU A 118 3.08 -18.02 9.71
C LEU A 118 1.69 -17.47 10.07
N ALA A 119 1.08 -16.66 9.21
CA ALA A 119 -0.27 -16.14 9.42
C ALA A 119 -1.31 -17.27 9.48
N ARG A 120 -1.16 -18.31 8.66
CA ARG A 120 -2.02 -19.50 8.69
C ARG A 120 -1.86 -20.27 10.01
N GLN A 121 -0.62 -20.51 10.45
CA GLN A 121 -0.31 -21.15 11.73
C GLN A 121 -0.88 -20.36 12.91
N ALA A 122 -0.70 -19.03 12.92
CA ALA A 122 -1.29 -18.15 13.93
C ALA A 122 -2.82 -18.25 13.95
N GLY A 123 -3.47 -18.26 12.78
CA GLY A 123 -4.92 -18.38 12.72
C GLY A 123 -5.46 -19.75 13.14
N GLU A 124 -4.68 -20.83 13.04
CA GLU A 124 -5.01 -22.11 13.66
C GLU A 124 -5.03 -22.00 15.19
N VAL A 125 -4.03 -21.30 15.77
CA VAL A 125 -4.00 -21.02 17.22
C VAL A 125 -5.22 -20.19 17.63
N VAL A 126 -5.59 -19.16 16.86
CA VAL A 126 -6.82 -18.37 17.10
C VAL A 126 -8.06 -19.25 17.09
N ARG A 127 -8.23 -20.09 16.06
CA ARG A 127 -9.39 -20.98 15.92
C ARG A 127 -9.51 -22.02 17.04
N GLU A 128 -8.38 -22.45 17.61
CA GLU A 128 -8.43 -23.36 18.74
C GLU A 128 -8.74 -22.62 20.04
N ALA A 129 -8.08 -21.49 20.28
CA ALA A 129 -8.28 -20.69 21.48
C ALA A 129 -9.71 -20.14 21.61
N ILE A 130 -10.41 -19.87 20.49
CA ILE A 130 -11.78 -19.36 20.51
C ILE A 130 -12.82 -20.34 21.09
N LYS A 131 -12.52 -21.64 21.05
CA LYS A 131 -13.39 -22.71 21.54
C LYS A 131 -13.32 -22.90 23.06
N GLY A 132 -12.20 -22.49 23.67
CA GLY A 132 -11.94 -22.66 25.10
C GLY A 132 -12.38 -21.49 25.96
N GLU A 133 -12.02 -21.57 27.24
CA GLU A 133 -12.04 -20.44 28.16
C GLU A 133 -10.87 -19.49 27.86
N MET A 134 -11.11 -18.18 28.00
CA MET A 134 -10.13 -17.15 27.69
C MET A 134 -9.73 -16.42 28.96
N ASN A 135 -8.42 -16.24 29.16
CA ASN A 135 -7.91 -15.29 30.14
C ASN A 135 -7.83 -13.91 29.51
N VAL A 136 -8.78 -13.04 29.88
CA VAL A 136 -8.94 -11.68 29.35
C VAL A 136 -8.32 -10.68 30.32
N MET A 137 -7.43 -9.84 29.80
CA MET A 137 -6.77 -8.76 30.52
C MET A 137 -7.16 -7.42 29.89
N ILE A 138 -7.01 -6.34 30.65
CA ILE A 138 -7.31 -4.98 30.24
C ILE A 138 -6.00 -4.21 30.00
N LYS A 139 -5.92 -3.47 28.89
CA LYS A 139 -4.80 -2.59 28.52
C LYS A 139 -5.06 -1.15 29.00
N SER A 140 -5.24 -0.21 28.08
CA SER A 140 -5.27 1.24 28.38
C SER A 140 -6.64 1.75 28.86
N SER A 141 -7.71 1.00 28.63
CA SER A 141 -9.07 1.32 29.07
C SER A 141 -9.90 0.05 29.23
N PRO A 142 -11.04 0.07 29.95
CA PRO A 142 -11.89 -1.12 30.13
C PRO A 142 -12.42 -1.76 28.82
N ALA A 143 -12.38 -1.03 27.70
CA ALA A 143 -12.77 -1.53 26.39
C ALA A 143 -11.58 -1.98 25.51
N ASP A 144 -10.35 -1.82 26.02
CA ASP A 144 -9.10 -2.19 25.37
C ASP A 144 -8.61 -3.51 25.96
N LEU A 145 -8.91 -4.61 25.27
CA LEU A 145 -8.71 -5.98 25.77
C LEU A 145 -7.48 -6.62 25.14
N VAL A 146 -6.81 -7.48 25.90
CA VAL A 146 -5.74 -8.37 25.44
C VAL A 146 -5.94 -9.74 26.07
N THR A 147 -5.63 -10.82 25.35
CA THR A 147 -5.66 -12.18 25.90
C THR A 147 -4.26 -12.80 25.94
N ALA A 148 -4.11 -13.88 26.70
CA ALA A 148 -2.89 -14.69 26.66
C ALA A 148 -2.59 -15.25 25.24
N THR A 149 -3.62 -15.35 24.38
CA THR A 149 -3.48 -15.79 23.00
C THR A 149 -2.76 -14.75 22.14
N ASP A 150 -3.05 -13.46 22.31
CA ASP A 150 -2.39 -12.35 21.61
C ASP A 150 -0.87 -12.40 21.85
N GLN A 151 -0.47 -12.47 23.13
CA GLN A 151 0.94 -12.56 23.53
C GLN A 151 1.64 -13.83 23.01
N LYS A 152 0.94 -14.97 23.05
CA LYS A 152 1.45 -16.25 22.55
C LYS A 152 1.72 -16.19 21.04
N ILE A 153 0.76 -15.67 20.27
CA ILE A 153 0.88 -15.56 18.81
C ILE A 153 2.00 -14.58 18.46
N GLU A 154 2.06 -13.41 19.09
CA GLU A 154 3.11 -12.43 18.78
C GLU A 154 4.51 -13.00 19.05
N LYS A 155 4.69 -13.66 20.21
CA LYS A 155 5.95 -14.32 20.55
C LYS A 155 6.34 -15.37 19.51
N MET A 156 5.38 -16.20 19.07
CA MET A 156 5.58 -17.23 18.04
C MET A 156 5.99 -16.61 16.70
N LEU A 157 5.31 -15.55 16.25
CA LEU A 157 5.60 -14.88 14.99
C LEU A 157 6.99 -14.22 15.03
N ILE A 158 7.26 -13.41 16.07
CA ILE A 158 8.54 -12.71 16.21
C ILE A 158 9.70 -13.71 16.33
N SER A 159 9.58 -14.77 17.15
CA SER A 159 10.67 -15.74 17.31
C SER A 159 10.99 -16.46 16.00
N SER A 160 9.96 -16.91 15.28
CA SER A 160 10.12 -17.66 14.02
C SER A 160 10.73 -16.78 12.92
N ILE A 161 10.28 -15.53 12.82
CA ILE A 161 10.84 -14.56 11.87
C ILE A 161 12.27 -14.19 12.25
N LYS A 162 12.56 -13.97 13.53
CA LYS A 162 13.89 -13.58 14.01
C LYS A 162 14.92 -14.70 13.83
N GLU A 163 14.49 -15.96 13.96
CA GLU A 163 15.34 -17.12 13.67
C GLU A 163 15.72 -17.16 12.18
N LYS A 164 14.76 -16.92 11.29
CA LYS A 164 14.99 -16.94 9.83
C LYS A 164 15.68 -15.68 9.30
N TYR A 165 15.37 -14.52 9.88
CA TYR A 165 15.84 -13.20 9.44
C TYR A 165 16.38 -12.39 10.63
N PRO A 166 17.54 -12.78 11.20
CA PRO A 166 18.06 -12.20 12.45
C PRO A 166 18.44 -10.72 12.36
N SER A 167 18.64 -10.18 11.16
CA SER A 167 18.93 -8.76 10.92
C SER A 167 17.69 -7.88 10.77
N HIS A 168 16.49 -8.46 10.69
CA HIS A 168 15.25 -7.70 10.51
C HIS A 168 14.76 -7.11 11.84
N SER A 169 14.05 -6.00 11.75
CA SER A 169 13.45 -5.29 12.89
C SER A 169 11.97 -5.65 13.07
N PHE A 170 11.41 -5.33 14.24
CA PHE A 170 10.04 -5.68 14.59
C PHE A 170 9.30 -4.49 15.22
N ILE A 171 8.00 -4.39 14.91
CA ILE A 171 7.03 -3.54 15.61
C ILE A 171 5.80 -4.42 15.86
N GLY A 172 5.71 -5.00 17.06
CA GLY A 172 4.55 -5.79 17.50
C GLY A 172 3.64 -4.97 18.43
N GLU A 173 2.33 -5.18 18.35
CA GLU A 173 1.39 -4.49 19.24
C GLU A 173 1.68 -4.75 20.72
N GLU A 174 1.86 -6.02 21.10
CA GLU A 174 2.04 -6.40 22.50
C GLU A 174 3.46 -6.06 23.00
N SER A 175 4.46 -6.13 22.13
CA SER A 175 5.83 -5.69 22.41
C SER A 175 5.88 -4.19 22.69
N VAL A 176 5.18 -3.38 21.91
CA VAL A 176 5.06 -1.93 22.16
C VAL A 176 4.31 -1.66 23.47
N ALA A 177 3.24 -2.42 23.75
CA ALA A 177 2.54 -2.32 25.04
C ALA A 177 3.43 -2.71 26.24
N ALA A 178 4.39 -3.62 26.04
CA ALA A 178 5.40 -4.01 27.02
C ALA A 178 6.58 -3.02 27.14
N GLY A 179 6.58 -1.93 26.37
CA GLY A 179 7.57 -0.86 26.46
C GLY A 179 8.63 -0.85 25.35
N GLU A 180 8.53 -1.73 24.35
CA GLU A 180 9.40 -1.64 23.17
C GLU A 180 9.09 -0.38 22.33
N LYS A 181 10.12 0.12 21.64
CA LYS A 181 10.01 1.34 20.83
C LYS A 181 9.30 1.04 19.52
N SER A 182 8.19 1.73 19.26
CA SER A 182 7.53 1.75 17.95
C SER A 182 8.22 2.75 16.99
N VAL A 183 9.45 2.46 16.56
CA VAL A 183 10.22 3.32 15.64
C VAL A 183 10.44 2.61 14.31
N LEU A 184 9.92 3.21 13.23
CA LEU A 184 10.11 2.73 11.88
C LEU A 184 11.40 3.28 11.28
N THR A 185 12.31 2.39 10.89
CA THR A 185 13.60 2.74 10.27
C THR A 185 13.64 2.33 8.80
N ASP A 186 14.77 2.56 8.13
CA ASP A 186 14.94 2.13 6.74
C ASP A 186 15.21 0.61 6.61
N SER A 187 15.54 -0.06 7.72
CA SER A 187 15.77 -1.50 7.78
C SER A 187 14.49 -2.31 7.45
N PRO A 188 14.62 -3.52 6.89
CA PRO A 188 13.53 -4.50 6.81
C PRO A 188 12.84 -4.67 8.16
N THR A 189 11.57 -4.29 8.23
CA THR A 189 10.81 -4.26 9.49
C THR A 189 9.49 -4.99 9.32
N TRP A 190 9.21 -5.92 10.24
CA TRP A 190 7.95 -6.64 10.34
C TRP A 190 7.04 -5.92 11.32
N ILE A 191 5.86 -5.51 10.86
CA ILE A 191 4.83 -4.85 11.67
C ILE A 191 3.72 -5.88 11.89
N ILE A 192 3.48 -6.25 13.14
CA ILE A 192 2.66 -7.42 13.51
C ILE A 192 1.52 -6.98 14.44
N ASP A 193 0.32 -7.40 14.09
CA ASP A 193 -0.87 -7.37 14.96
C ASP A 193 -1.34 -8.82 15.13
N PRO A 194 -1.09 -9.45 16.30
CA PRO A 194 -1.28 -10.89 16.48
C PRO A 194 -2.76 -11.29 16.44
N ILE A 195 -3.66 -10.44 16.92
CA ILE A 195 -5.11 -10.61 16.88
C ILE A 195 -5.74 -9.21 16.72
N ASP A 196 -6.01 -8.80 15.50
CA ASP A 196 -6.83 -7.62 15.26
C ASP A 196 -8.31 -7.99 15.42
N GLY A 197 -8.98 -7.24 16.29
CA GLY A 197 -10.32 -7.56 16.79
C GLY A 197 -10.31 -8.39 18.07
N THR A 198 -9.41 -8.11 19.03
CA THR A 198 -9.39 -8.82 20.32
C THR A 198 -10.74 -8.79 21.05
N THR A 199 -11.49 -7.69 20.98
CA THR A 199 -12.88 -7.64 21.49
C THR A 199 -13.78 -8.66 20.78
N ASN A 200 -13.69 -8.77 19.45
CA ASN A 200 -14.44 -9.77 18.70
C ASN A 200 -14.03 -11.18 19.11
N PHE A 201 -12.72 -11.42 19.28
CA PHE A 201 -12.20 -12.70 19.75
C PHE A 201 -12.77 -13.08 21.12
N VAL A 202 -12.70 -12.18 22.11
CA VAL A 202 -13.26 -12.36 23.46
C VAL A 202 -14.75 -12.69 23.43
N HIS A 203 -15.51 -12.04 22.55
CA HIS A 203 -16.95 -12.25 22.41
C HIS A 203 -17.34 -13.33 21.39
N ARG A 204 -16.36 -14.05 20.81
CA ARG A 204 -16.56 -15.05 19.76
C ARG A 204 -17.30 -14.52 18.51
N PHE A 205 -17.17 -13.22 18.24
CA PHE A 205 -17.71 -12.60 17.04
C PHE A 205 -16.82 -12.93 15.83
N PRO A 206 -17.37 -13.31 14.66
CA PRO A 206 -16.65 -14.07 13.64
C PRO A 206 -15.70 -13.27 12.75
N PHE A 207 -15.22 -12.12 13.21
CA PHE A 207 -14.26 -11.27 12.49
C PHE A 207 -13.05 -10.98 13.36
N VAL A 208 -12.06 -11.87 13.22
CA VAL A 208 -10.79 -11.85 13.94
C VAL A 208 -9.68 -12.12 12.92
N ALA A 209 -8.65 -11.28 12.91
CA ALA A 209 -7.59 -11.38 11.93
C ALA A 209 -6.18 -11.42 12.54
N VAL A 210 -5.27 -12.14 11.89
CA VAL A 210 -3.83 -11.98 12.10
C VAL A 210 -3.32 -11.06 11.00
N SER A 211 -2.56 -10.00 11.34
CA SER A 211 -2.01 -9.07 10.35
C SER A 211 -0.49 -9.00 10.44
N ILE A 212 0.17 -9.14 9.29
CA ILE A 212 1.62 -9.04 9.12
C ILE A 212 1.89 -8.10 7.95
N GLY A 213 2.53 -6.97 8.20
CA GLY A 213 3.09 -6.12 7.15
C GLY A 213 4.60 -6.09 7.19
N PHE A 214 5.18 -5.82 6.04
CA PHE A 214 6.63 -5.76 5.88
C PHE A 214 7.02 -4.50 5.13
N THR A 215 7.94 -3.75 5.73
CA THR A 215 8.43 -2.48 5.20
C THR A 215 9.93 -2.52 4.96
N VAL A 216 10.37 -1.82 3.92
CA VAL A 216 11.78 -1.53 3.64
C VAL A 216 11.88 -0.06 3.27
N ASN A 217 12.90 0.66 3.76
CA ASN A 217 13.03 2.11 3.58
C ASN A 217 11.76 2.87 3.97
N LYS A 218 11.15 2.45 5.10
CA LYS A 218 9.87 2.96 5.62
C LYS A 218 8.67 2.84 4.66
N LYS A 219 8.78 2.06 3.59
CA LYS A 219 7.71 1.84 2.59
C LYS A 219 7.19 0.42 2.69
N MET A 220 5.88 0.26 2.61
CA MET A 220 5.22 -1.05 2.54
C MET A 220 5.65 -1.80 1.27
N GLU A 221 6.16 -3.02 1.44
CA GLU A 221 6.55 -3.92 0.35
C GLU A 221 5.53 -5.06 0.19
N PHE A 222 5.03 -5.63 1.29
CA PHE A 222 3.89 -6.54 1.27
C PHE A 222 3.06 -6.47 2.57
N GLY A 223 1.84 -7.00 2.49
CA GLY A 223 0.96 -7.23 3.63
C GLY A 223 0.21 -8.57 3.50
N VAL A 224 -0.01 -9.22 4.64
CA VAL A 224 -0.75 -10.46 4.80
C VAL A 224 -1.77 -10.24 5.92
N VAL A 225 -3.05 -10.45 5.63
CA VAL A 225 -4.13 -10.40 6.62
C VAL A 225 -4.93 -11.69 6.52
N TYR A 226 -4.98 -12.45 7.60
CA TYR A 226 -5.73 -13.70 7.64
C TYR A 226 -6.96 -13.57 8.52
N SER A 227 -8.16 -13.48 7.91
CA SER A 227 -9.43 -13.58 8.62
C SER A 227 -9.62 -15.03 9.06
N CYS A 228 -9.37 -15.29 10.35
CA CYS A 228 -9.13 -16.62 10.89
C CYS A 228 -10.37 -17.51 10.86
N LEU A 229 -11.54 -16.92 11.17
CA LEU A 229 -12.81 -17.64 11.28
C LEU A 229 -13.48 -17.81 9.92
N GLU A 230 -13.20 -16.91 8.96
CA GLU A 230 -13.71 -17.01 7.59
C GLU A 230 -12.81 -17.84 6.67
N ASP A 231 -11.62 -18.24 7.14
CA ASP A 231 -10.54 -18.83 6.34
C ASP A 231 -10.25 -18.05 5.04
N LYS A 232 -10.09 -16.73 5.19
CA LYS A 232 -9.76 -15.83 4.07
C LYS A 232 -8.38 -15.22 4.27
N MET A 233 -7.46 -15.63 3.41
CA MET A 233 -6.09 -15.12 3.35
C MET A 233 -6.03 -13.98 2.32
N TYR A 234 -5.91 -12.76 2.82
CA TYR A 234 -5.69 -11.56 2.02
C TYR A 234 -4.19 -11.30 1.93
N THR A 235 -3.70 -11.08 0.71
CA THR A 235 -2.30 -10.77 0.47
C THR A 235 -2.18 -9.61 -0.50
N GLY A 236 -1.13 -8.80 -0.33
CA GLY A 236 -0.82 -7.72 -1.25
C GLY A 236 0.68 -7.51 -1.32
N ARG A 237 1.20 -7.34 -2.52
CA ARG A 237 2.62 -7.07 -2.76
C ARG A 237 2.75 -5.92 -3.75
N LYS A 238 3.63 -4.99 -3.43
CA LYS A 238 3.88 -3.81 -4.25
C LYS A 238 4.22 -4.21 -5.68
N GLY A 239 3.49 -3.64 -6.65
CA GLY A 239 3.64 -3.96 -8.07
C GLY A 239 3.09 -5.32 -8.53
N LYS A 240 2.52 -6.14 -7.64
CA LYS A 240 1.98 -7.48 -7.97
C LYS A 240 0.47 -7.63 -7.76
N GLY A 241 -0.18 -6.62 -7.18
CA GLY A 241 -1.62 -6.61 -6.91
C GLY A 241 -1.98 -7.13 -5.52
N ALA A 242 -3.28 -7.29 -5.29
CA ALA A 242 -3.85 -7.80 -4.05
C ALA A 242 -4.79 -8.98 -4.34
N PHE A 243 -4.85 -9.94 -3.43
CA PHE A 243 -5.56 -11.20 -3.60
C PHE A 243 -6.28 -11.61 -2.31
N CYS A 244 -7.37 -12.35 -2.43
CA CYS A 244 -8.00 -13.11 -1.35
C CYS A 244 -8.13 -14.56 -1.81
N ASN A 245 -7.48 -15.50 -1.12
CA ASN A 245 -7.47 -16.92 -1.49
C ASN A 245 -7.14 -17.14 -2.99
N GLY A 246 -6.13 -16.41 -3.49
CA GLY A 246 -5.68 -16.47 -4.89
C GLY A 246 -6.53 -15.67 -5.88
N GLN A 247 -7.72 -15.18 -5.50
CA GLN A 247 -8.55 -14.34 -6.36
C GLN A 247 -8.10 -12.88 -6.30
N LYS A 248 -7.82 -12.27 -7.44
CA LYS A 248 -7.38 -10.86 -7.53
C LYS A 248 -8.50 -9.92 -7.05
N LEU A 249 -8.12 -8.95 -6.22
CA LEU A 249 -9.02 -7.95 -5.66
C LEU A 249 -8.98 -6.65 -6.47
N GLN A 250 -10.11 -5.94 -6.46
CA GLN A 250 -10.25 -4.60 -7.03
C GLN A 250 -11.19 -3.80 -6.14
N VAL A 251 -10.87 -2.51 -5.94
CA VAL A 251 -11.78 -1.58 -5.25
C VAL A 251 -12.98 -1.21 -6.13
N SER A 252 -14.07 -0.77 -5.52
CA SER A 252 -15.21 -0.25 -6.27
C SER A 252 -14.83 0.98 -7.11
N GLN A 253 -15.56 1.22 -8.20
CA GLN A 253 -15.44 2.44 -9.01
C GLN A 253 -16.35 3.59 -8.52
N GLN A 254 -16.85 3.51 -7.28
CA GLN A 254 -17.77 4.51 -6.75
C GLN A 254 -17.02 5.78 -6.37
N GLU A 255 -17.41 6.89 -6.99
CA GLU A 255 -16.85 8.23 -6.73
C GLU A 255 -17.86 9.16 -6.03
N ASP A 256 -19.15 8.83 -6.11
CA ASP A 256 -20.24 9.59 -5.50
C ASP A 256 -20.51 9.09 -4.09
N ILE A 257 -20.23 9.93 -3.08
CA ILE A 257 -20.42 9.59 -1.67
C ILE A 257 -21.87 9.24 -1.35
N THR A 258 -22.84 9.85 -2.04
CA THR A 258 -24.28 9.56 -1.83
C THR A 258 -24.63 8.13 -2.26
N LYS A 259 -23.79 7.52 -3.09
CA LYS A 259 -23.96 6.13 -3.55
C LYS A 259 -22.95 5.18 -2.90
N SER A 260 -22.33 5.61 -1.80
CA SER A 260 -21.31 4.84 -1.08
C SER A 260 -21.88 4.05 0.09
N LEU A 261 -21.14 3.01 0.50
CA LEU A 261 -21.33 2.32 1.77
C LEU A 261 -20.08 2.52 2.61
N LEU A 262 -20.25 3.09 3.79
CA LEU A 262 -19.15 3.38 4.71
C LEU A 262 -18.93 2.24 5.69
N VAL A 263 -17.69 2.07 6.15
CA VAL A 263 -17.33 1.18 7.25
C VAL A 263 -16.45 1.96 8.22
N THR A 264 -16.75 1.91 9.51
CA THR A 264 -16.04 2.66 10.55
C THR A 264 -16.08 1.93 11.89
N GLU A 265 -15.38 2.45 12.88
CA GLU A 265 -15.26 1.88 14.24
C GLU A 265 -15.31 3.03 15.25
N PHE A 266 -15.81 2.77 16.46
CA PHE A 266 -15.84 3.79 17.52
C PHE A 266 -14.47 4.02 18.20
N GLY A 267 -13.49 3.14 17.95
CA GLY A 267 -12.19 3.15 18.62
C GLY A 267 -12.25 2.59 20.04
N SER A 268 -11.09 2.52 20.71
CA SER A 268 -10.95 1.97 22.07
C SER A 268 -11.12 3.02 23.18
N SER A 269 -10.81 4.29 22.91
CA SER A 269 -10.96 5.38 23.88
C SER A 269 -12.41 5.54 24.34
N ARG A 270 -12.60 5.70 25.65
CA ARG A 270 -13.90 5.96 26.29
C ARG A 270 -13.93 7.29 27.03
N THR A 271 -12.98 8.18 26.74
CA THR A 271 -13.04 9.54 27.30
C THR A 271 -14.25 10.29 26.70
N PRO A 272 -14.99 11.07 27.50
CA PRO A 272 -16.16 11.81 27.01
C PRO A 272 -15.84 12.69 25.80
N GLU A 273 -14.65 13.28 25.77
CA GLU A 273 -14.17 14.12 24.66
C GLU A 273 -14.01 13.31 23.37
N THR A 274 -13.31 12.17 23.42
CA THR A 274 -13.13 11.34 22.22
C THR A 274 -14.46 10.79 21.72
N VAL A 275 -15.33 10.35 22.63
CA VAL A 275 -16.66 9.85 22.27
C VAL A 275 -17.49 10.92 21.57
N ARG A 276 -17.51 12.16 22.09
CA ARG A 276 -18.19 13.29 21.43
C ARG A 276 -17.67 13.55 20.02
N ILE A 277 -16.35 13.52 19.83
CA ILE A 277 -15.73 13.73 18.52
C ILE A 277 -16.16 12.63 17.53
N VAL A 278 -16.10 11.36 17.96
CA VAL A 278 -16.51 10.22 17.12
C VAL A 278 -17.98 10.32 16.73
N LEU A 279 -18.87 10.60 17.70
CA LEU A 279 -20.30 10.74 17.43
C LEU A 279 -20.62 11.93 16.52
N SER A 280 -19.96 13.08 16.71
CA SER A 280 -20.13 14.25 15.83
C SER A 280 -19.67 13.97 14.40
N ASN A 281 -18.60 13.18 14.21
CA ASN A 281 -18.16 12.77 12.88
C ASN A 281 -19.15 11.80 12.22
N LEU A 282 -19.71 10.86 12.98
CA LEU A 282 -20.74 9.95 12.50
C LEU A 282 -22.01 10.69 12.10
N GLU A 283 -22.47 11.63 12.91
CA GLU A 283 -23.61 12.49 12.59
C GLU A 283 -23.40 13.18 11.23
N LYS A 284 -22.24 13.81 11.01
CA LYS A 284 -21.92 14.46 9.73
C LYS A 284 -21.95 13.48 8.55
N LEU A 285 -21.46 12.26 8.72
CA LEU A 285 -21.47 11.24 7.66
C LEU A 285 -22.88 10.73 7.37
N LEU A 286 -23.71 10.53 8.40
CA LEU A 286 -25.07 10.03 8.28
C LEU A 286 -26.05 11.08 7.74
N CYS A 287 -25.75 12.36 7.89
CA CYS A 287 -26.52 13.46 7.26
C CYS A 287 -26.29 13.57 5.75
N ILE A 288 -25.27 12.91 5.21
CA ILE A 288 -25.10 12.73 3.76
C ILE A 288 -26.01 11.56 3.34
N PRO A 289 -26.73 11.64 2.20
CA PRO A 289 -27.63 10.57 1.77
C PRO A 289 -26.83 9.38 1.19
N ILE A 290 -25.98 8.76 2.01
CA ILE A 290 -25.21 7.55 1.70
C ILE A 290 -26.13 6.31 1.71
N HIS A 291 -25.73 5.23 1.04
CA HIS A 291 -26.51 3.98 1.07
C HIS A 291 -26.47 3.28 2.45
N GLY A 292 -25.46 3.55 3.26
CA GLY A 292 -25.40 3.07 4.64
C GLY A 292 -24.03 3.22 5.30
N CYS A 293 -23.97 2.91 6.59
CA CYS A 293 -22.75 2.86 7.39
C CYS A 293 -22.75 1.57 8.22
N ILE A 294 -21.69 0.76 8.07
CA ILE A 294 -21.44 -0.43 8.89
C ILE A 294 -20.49 -0.02 10.01
N ILE A 295 -20.85 -0.37 11.23
CA ILE A 295 -20.03 -0.18 12.44
C ILE A 295 -19.72 -1.56 13.02
#